data_AF-A0A2V8Q2D9-F1
#
_entry.id   AF-A0A2V8Q2D9-F1
#
_cell.length_a   1.000
_cell.length_b   1.000
_cell.length_c   1.000
_cell.angle_alpha   90.00
_cell.angle_beta   90.00
_cell.angle_gamma   90.00
#
_symmetry.space_group_name_H-M   'P 1'
#
loop_
_entity.id
_entity.type
_entity.pdbx_description
1 polymer ?
#
loop_
_entity_poly.entity_id
_entity_poly.type
_entity_poly.pdbx_seq_one_letter_code
_entity_poly.pdbx_strand_id
1 'polypeptide(L)'
;MSDSQRWLEGVFWLGGSPCAGKSSISEVIARRFGLDVYRVDEAFESHAQRFDPLRHPALTKWSKSSWNQRWMQPVESLVQEVIACYREHFTLVLEDILSLPKRKSLLVEGTALLPAQVASVLSRQSRAIWLIPSADFQRAHYSRRDWVRGILAQCSKPEEAFHNWMERDIRFAQWIEAEASATHLSLLRVDGNRTIEQNAEAVARHFQLLVDQSQ
;
A
#
# COMPACT_ATOMS: atom_id res chain seq x y z
N MET A 1 21.80 19.35 -3.27
CA MET A 1 20.62 18.47 -3.43
C MET A 1 19.91 18.85 -4.72
N SER A 2 19.46 17.87 -5.50
CA SER A 2 18.66 18.15 -6.71
C SER A 2 17.24 18.61 -6.35
N ASP A 3 16.56 19.30 -7.26
CA ASP A 3 15.16 19.71 -7.09
C ASP A 3 14.22 18.51 -6.86
N SER A 4 14.60 17.32 -7.34
CA SER A 4 13.89 16.07 -7.10
C SER A 4 14.07 15.59 -5.66
N GLN A 5 15.29 15.65 -5.11
CA GLN A 5 15.54 15.28 -3.71
C GLN A 5 14.78 16.19 -2.75
N ARG A 6 14.83 17.51 -2.99
CA ARG A 6 14.12 18.49 -2.15
C ARG A 6 12.60 18.33 -2.21
N TRP A 7 12.06 17.90 -3.36
CA TRP A 7 10.64 17.59 -3.47
C TRP A 7 10.24 16.39 -2.61
N LEU A 8 11.01 15.29 -2.68
CA LEU A 8 10.75 14.07 -1.93
C LEU A 8 10.84 14.28 -0.40
N GLU A 9 11.53 15.32 0.07
CA GLU A 9 11.52 15.70 1.50
C GLU A 9 10.13 16.14 2.00
N GLY A 10 9.31 16.70 1.11
CA GLY A 10 7.94 17.14 1.41
C GLY A 10 6.88 16.04 1.30
N VAL A 11 7.29 14.81 0.96
CA VAL A 11 6.40 13.67 0.73
C VAL A 11 6.31 12.79 1.98
N PHE A 12 5.09 12.41 2.33
CA PHE A 12 4.77 11.41 3.35
C PHE A 12 4.34 10.11 2.67
N TRP A 13 4.82 8.98 3.17
CA TRP A 13 4.56 7.67 2.60
C TRP A 13 3.76 6.80 3.58
N LEU A 14 2.56 6.42 3.18
CA LEU A 14 1.68 5.53 3.95
C LEU A 14 1.54 4.20 3.20
N GLY A 15 2.48 3.30 3.45
CA GLY A 15 2.47 1.96 2.88
C GLY A 15 1.65 0.98 3.69
N GLY A 16 1.62 -0.28 3.24
CA GLY A 16 1.03 -1.36 4.02
C GLY A 16 0.33 -2.42 3.18
N SER A 17 -0.23 -3.42 3.84
CA SER A 17 -0.97 -4.49 3.16
C SER A 17 -2.46 -4.12 2.98
N PRO A 18 -3.21 -4.86 2.14
CA PRO A 18 -4.64 -4.63 1.95
C PRO A 18 -5.43 -4.72 3.27
N CYS A 19 -6.55 -3.99 3.37
CA CYS A 19 -7.45 -3.99 4.53
C CYS A 19 -6.93 -3.33 5.82
N ALA A 20 -5.79 -2.64 5.79
CA ALA A 20 -5.30 -1.91 6.98
C ALA A 20 -5.95 -0.52 7.22
N GLY A 21 -6.93 -0.11 6.42
CA GLY A 21 -7.60 1.20 6.56
C GLY A 21 -6.82 2.41 6.02
N LYS A 22 -5.77 2.19 5.20
CA LYS A 22 -4.89 3.24 4.64
C LYS A 22 -5.65 4.41 4.03
N SER A 23 -6.57 4.15 3.11
CA SER A 23 -7.30 5.21 2.38
C SER A 23 -8.19 6.06 3.29
N SER A 24 -8.81 5.45 4.32
CA SER A 24 -9.59 6.20 5.32
C SER A 24 -8.70 7.04 6.23
N ILE A 25 -7.57 6.48 6.67
CA ILE A 25 -6.59 7.19 7.50
C ILE A 25 -5.95 8.35 6.73
N SER A 26 -5.57 8.13 5.46
CA SER A 26 -4.97 9.17 4.62
C SER A 26 -5.93 10.33 4.38
N GLU A 27 -7.23 10.05 4.20
CA GLU A 27 -8.25 11.08 4.05
C GLU A 27 -8.39 11.94 5.33
N VAL A 28 -8.42 11.31 6.50
CA VAL A 28 -8.49 12.04 7.80
C VAL A 28 -7.27 12.95 7.96
N ILE A 29 -6.06 12.44 7.69
CA ILE A 29 -4.82 13.21 7.81
C ILE A 29 -4.79 14.35 6.81
N ALA A 30 -5.09 14.08 5.54
CA ALA A 30 -5.06 15.08 4.48
C ALA A 30 -6.02 16.23 4.76
N ARG A 31 -7.26 15.91 5.18
CA ARG A 31 -8.25 16.92 5.56
C ARG A 31 -7.80 17.75 6.76
N ARG A 32 -7.20 17.11 7.78
CA ARG A 32 -6.78 17.78 9.02
C ARG A 32 -5.57 18.69 8.83
N PHE A 33 -4.63 18.32 7.97
CA PHE A 33 -3.35 19.04 7.81
C PHE A 33 -3.16 19.71 6.45
N GLY A 34 -4.19 19.70 5.59
CA GLY A 34 -4.18 20.39 4.30
C GLY A 34 -3.22 19.78 3.28
N LEU A 35 -3.01 18.45 3.33
CA LEU A 35 -2.14 17.73 2.40
C LEU A 35 -2.90 17.32 1.14
N ASP A 36 -2.21 17.28 0.01
CA ASP A 36 -2.73 16.58 -1.17
C ASP A 36 -2.49 15.07 -1.00
N VAL A 37 -3.33 14.24 -1.61
CA VAL A 37 -3.22 12.77 -1.52
C VAL A 37 -3.00 12.19 -2.91
N TYR A 38 -1.97 11.35 -3.05
CA TYR A 38 -1.79 10.47 -4.18
C TYR A 38 -2.15 9.05 -3.76
N ARG A 39 -3.17 8.46 -4.39
CA ARG A 39 -3.56 7.08 -4.15
C ARG A 39 -3.10 6.18 -5.28
N VAL A 40 -2.32 5.16 -4.93
CA VAL A 40 -1.72 4.24 -5.91
C VAL A 40 -2.77 3.42 -6.66
N ASP A 41 -3.91 3.11 -6.03
CA ASP A 41 -5.02 2.37 -6.65
C ASP A 41 -5.80 3.23 -7.66
N GLU A 42 -6.05 4.51 -7.36
CA GLU A 42 -6.65 5.47 -8.29
C GLU A 42 -5.76 5.67 -9.55
N ALA A 43 -4.44 5.62 -9.40
CA ALA A 43 -3.50 5.74 -10.52
C ALA A 43 -3.35 4.44 -11.34
N PHE A 44 -3.87 3.29 -10.87
CA PHE A 44 -3.59 1.99 -11.47
C PHE A 44 -4.03 1.89 -12.93
N GLU A 45 -5.20 2.44 -13.30
CA GLU A 45 -5.68 2.40 -14.67
C GLU A 45 -4.77 3.18 -15.62
N SER A 46 -4.33 4.37 -15.21
CA SER A 46 -3.35 5.17 -15.98
C SER A 46 -2.00 4.46 -16.06
N HIS A 47 -1.57 3.78 -15.00
CA HIS A 47 -0.33 2.99 -14.99
C HIS A 47 -0.41 1.78 -15.91
N ALA A 48 -1.56 1.10 -15.97
CA ALA A 48 -1.77 -0.07 -16.82
C ALA A 48 -1.57 0.25 -18.32
N GLN A 49 -1.89 1.48 -18.73
CA GLN A 49 -1.63 1.96 -20.10
C GLN A 49 -0.13 2.16 -20.41
N ARG A 50 0.71 2.26 -19.38
CA ARG A 50 2.18 2.43 -19.46
C ARG A 50 2.95 1.13 -19.24
N PHE A 51 2.27 -0.01 -19.06
CA PHE A 51 2.94 -1.29 -18.86
C PHE A 51 3.73 -1.69 -20.10
N ASP A 52 5.04 -1.56 -19.99
CA ASP A 52 6.01 -2.18 -20.89
C ASP A 52 6.30 -3.64 -20.45
N PRO A 53 6.04 -4.67 -21.27
CA PRO A 53 6.31 -6.08 -20.92
C PRO A 53 7.78 -6.41 -20.59
N LEU A 54 8.74 -5.63 -21.08
CA LEU A 54 10.16 -5.83 -20.79
C LEU A 54 10.54 -5.21 -19.42
N ARG A 55 9.94 -4.07 -19.07
CA ARG A 55 10.20 -3.38 -17.80
C ARG A 55 9.28 -3.85 -16.66
N HIS A 56 8.08 -4.30 -17.00
CA HIS A 56 7.01 -4.68 -16.08
C HIS A 56 6.42 -6.07 -16.41
N PRO A 57 7.24 -7.13 -16.50
CA PRO A 57 6.77 -8.47 -16.84
C PRO A 57 5.75 -9.02 -15.84
N ALA A 58 5.90 -8.76 -14.53
CA ALA A 58 4.98 -9.26 -13.51
C ALA A 58 3.61 -8.57 -13.61
N LEU A 59 3.56 -7.24 -13.73
CA LEU A 59 2.32 -6.48 -13.93
C LEU A 59 1.63 -6.82 -15.26
N THR A 60 2.41 -7.05 -16.32
CA THR A 60 1.89 -7.48 -17.62
C THR A 60 1.28 -8.88 -17.54
N LYS A 61 1.94 -9.82 -16.86
CA LYS A 61 1.40 -11.16 -16.61
C LYS A 61 0.13 -11.08 -15.75
N TRP A 62 0.19 -10.32 -14.66
CA TRP A 62 -0.93 -10.14 -13.74
C TRP A 62 -2.15 -9.63 -14.49
N SER A 63 -2.06 -8.49 -15.18
CA SER A 63 -3.18 -7.86 -15.91
C SER A 63 -3.85 -8.78 -16.94
N LYS A 64 -3.10 -9.66 -17.59
CA LYS A 64 -3.62 -10.62 -18.58
C LYS A 64 -4.20 -11.91 -17.98
N SER A 65 -3.92 -12.20 -16.71
CA SER A 65 -4.38 -13.42 -16.04
C SER A 65 -5.82 -13.27 -15.56
N SER A 66 -6.67 -14.27 -15.81
CA SER A 66 -8.03 -14.32 -15.27
C SER A 66 -8.03 -14.50 -13.74
N TRP A 67 -9.15 -14.19 -13.08
CA TRP A 67 -9.27 -14.40 -11.63
C TRP A 67 -9.05 -15.86 -11.23
N ASN A 68 -9.55 -16.81 -12.04
CA ASN A 68 -9.30 -18.22 -11.83
C ASN A 68 -7.81 -18.57 -11.93
N GLN A 69 -7.14 -18.10 -12.99
CA GLN A 69 -5.70 -18.34 -13.16
C GLN A 69 -4.88 -17.76 -12.02
N ARG A 70 -5.28 -16.60 -11.48
CA ARG A 70 -4.59 -15.99 -10.34
C ARG A 70 -4.82 -16.83 -9.07
N TRP A 71 -6.06 -16.90 -8.60
CA TRP A 71 -6.37 -17.38 -7.26
C TRP A 71 -6.30 -18.91 -7.07
N MET A 72 -6.17 -19.67 -8.16
CA MET A 72 -5.95 -21.12 -8.10
C MET A 72 -4.46 -21.51 -8.12
N GLN A 73 -3.53 -20.54 -8.13
CA GLN A 73 -2.10 -20.82 -7.97
C GLN A 73 -1.75 -21.21 -6.53
N PRO A 74 -0.62 -21.92 -6.31
CA PRO A 74 -0.07 -22.10 -4.97
C PRO A 74 0.15 -20.75 -4.26
N VAL A 75 -0.16 -20.69 -2.97
CA VAL A 75 -0.05 -19.46 -2.15
C VAL A 75 1.35 -18.85 -2.23
N GLU A 76 2.40 -19.67 -2.22
CA GLU A 76 3.78 -19.18 -2.30
C GLU A 76 4.04 -18.42 -3.61
N SER A 77 3.56 -18.95 -4.74
CA SER A 77 3.66 -18.28 -6.04
C SER A 77 2.88 -16.97 -6.06
N LEU A 78 1.70 -16.94 -5.42
CA LEU A 78 0.89 -15.73 -5.28
C LEU A 78 1.59 -14.63 -4.46
N VAL A 79 2.31 -15.00 -3.39
CA VAL A 79 3.10 -14.05 -2.58
C VAL A 79 4.27 -13.50 -3.38
N GLN A 80 5.01 -14.35 -4.09
CA GLN A 80 6.14 -13.90 -4.92
C GLN A 80 5.67 -13.01 -6.08
N GLU A 81 4.56 -13.36 -6.73
CA GLU A 81 3.98 -12.59 -7.82
C GLU A 81 3.50 -11.21 -7.36
N VAL A 82 2.81 -11.09 -6.22
CA VAL A 82 2.37 -9.78 -5.72
C VAL A 82 3.55 -8.88 -5.36
N ILE A 83 4.61 -9.42 -4.75
CA ILE A 83 5.82 -8.66 -4.41
C ILE A 83 6.50 -8.17 -5.69
N ALA A 84 6.63 -9.03 -6.72
CA ALA A 84 7.19 -8.64 -8.00
C ALA A 84 6.36 -7.54 -8.68
N CYS A 85 5.02 -7.68 -8.70
CA CYS A 85 4.12 -6.66 -9.23
C CYS A 85 4.27 -5.32 -8.53
N TYR A 86 4.34 -5.32 -7.19
CA TYR A 86 4.49 -4.08 -6.43
C TYR A 86 5.87 -3.43 -6.58
N ARG A 87 6.94 -4.22 -6.74
CA ARG A 87 8.26 -3.69 -7.09
C ARG A 87 8.24 -2.93 -8.40
N GLU A 88 7.59 -3.49 -9.41
CA GLU A 88 7.39 -2.85 -10.71
C GLU A 88 6.46 -1.64 -10.61
N HIS A 89 5.37 -1.72 -9.83
CA HIS A 89 4.39 -0.64 -9.74
C HIS A 89 4.95 0.59 -9.03
N PHE A 90 5.84 0.40 -8.06
CA PHE A 90 6.51 1.51 -7.36
C PHE A 90 7.28 2.44 -8.29
N THR A 91 7.88 1.93 -9.37
CA THR A 91 8.64 2.79 -10.31
C THR A 91 7.70 3.77 -11.03
N LEU A 92 6.53 3.30 -11.45
CA LEU A 92 5.49 4.13 -12.08
C LEU A 92 4.94 5.18 -11.09
N VAL A 93 4.71 4.78 -9.83
CA VAL A 93 4.32 5.71 -8.76
C VAL A 93 5.38 6.80 -8.58
N LEU A 94 6.66 6.42 -8.50
CA LEU A 94 7.74 7.40 -8.32
C LEU A 94 7.87 8.35 -9.52
N GLU A 95 7.72 7.85 -10.75
CA GLU A 95 7.68 8.66 -11.98
C GLU A 95 6.57 9.73 -11.89
N ASP A 96 5.36 9.34 -11.45
CA ASP A 96 4.25 10.27 -11.24
C ASP A 96 4.58 11.30 -10.17
N ILE A 97 5.00 10.87 -8.98
CA ILE A 97 5.31 11.76 -7.85
C ILE A 97 6.32 12.83 -8.27
N LEU A 98 7.37 12.46 -9.01
CA LEU A 98 8.40 13.39 -9.47
C LEU A 98 7.89 14.41 -10.51
N SER A 99 6.82 14.08 -11.23
CA SER A 99 6.20 14.94 -12.25
C SER A 99 5.13 15.89 -11.68
N LEU A 100 4.60 15.62 -10.48
CA LEU A 100 3.53 16.40 -9.89
C LEU A 100 3.97 17.86 -9.59
N PRO A 101 3.04 18.84 -9.69
CA PRO A 101 3.31 20.20 -9.27
C PRO A 101 3.73 20.27 -7.78
N LYS A 102 4.92 20.81 -7.51
CA LYS A 102 5.55 20.85 -6.18
C LYS A 102 4.99 21.98 -5.29
N ARG A 103 3.68 22.04 -5.12
CA ARG A 103 2.98 23.18 -4.49
C ARG A 103 2.66 22.99 -3.00
N LYS A 104 2.33 21.76 -2.61
CA LYS A 104 1.99 21.38 -1.23
C LYS A 104 2.72 20.09 -0.84
N SER A 105 2.79 19.83 0.47
CA SER A 105 3.18 18.50 0.94
C SER A 105 2.18 17.45 0.46
N LEU A 106 2.71 16.29 0.10
CA LEU A 106 1.97 15.20 -0.53
C LEU A 106 1.97 13.99 0.39
N LEU A 107 0.80 13.37 0.58
CA LEU A 107 0.67 12.06 1.21
C LEU A 107 0.43 11.00 0.13
N VAL A 108 1.39 10.11 -0.06
CA VAL A 108 1.32 8.99 -1.00
C VAL A 108 0.89 7.76 -0.23
N GLU A 109 -0.20 7.12 -0.64
CA GLU A 109 -0.73 5.92 0.02
C GLU A 109 -0.94 4.78 -0.97
N GLY A 110 -0.59 3.56 -0.57
CA GLY A 110 -0.81 2.39 -1.41
C GLY A 110 -0.10 1.13 -0.95
N THR A 111 -0.50 -0.01 -1.53
CA THR A 111 0.10 -1.32 -1.25
C THR A 111 1.41 -1.56 -2.01
N ALA A 112 1.64 -0.84 -3.11
CA ALA A 112 2.89 -0.91 -3.87
C ALA A 112 4.07 -0.17 -3.21
N LEU A 113 3.82 0.54 -2.11
CA LEU A 113 4.86 1.26 -1.37
C LEU A 113 5.63 0.29 -0.48
N LEU A 114 6.58 -0.45 -1.05
CA LEU A 114 7.36 -1.44 -0.31
C LEU A 114 8.44 -0.76 0.57
N PRO A 115 8.62 -1.18 1.84
CA PRO A 115 9.59 -0.61 2.77
C PRO A 115 10.98 -0.32 2.19
N ALA A 116 11.66 -1.28 1.56
CA ALA A 116 13.02 -1.05 1.06
C ALA A 116 13.07 -0.06 -0.11
N GLN A 117 12.04 -0.05 -0.96
CA GLN A 117 11.95 0.89 -2.08
C GLN A 117 11.70 2.32 -1.58
N VAL A 118 10.76 2.50 -0.65
CA VAL A 118 10.53 3.81 -0.05
C VAL A 118 11.77 4.28 0.73
N ALA A 119 12.45 3.39 1.47
CA ALA A 119 13.68 3.71 2.21
C ALA A 119 14.75 4.36 1.30
N SER A 120 14.88 3.90 0.06
CA SER A 120 15.87 4.40 -0.91
C SER A 120 15.63 5.85 -1.37
N VAL A 121 14.41 6.37 -1.18
CA VAL A 121 14.03 7.74 -1.56
C VAL A 121 13.67 8.61 -0.34
N LEU A 122 13.75 8.04 0.86
CA LEU A 122 13.29 8.68 2.08
C LEU A 122 14.32 9.67 2.62
N SER A 123 13.84 10.85 3.04
CA SER A 123 14.70 11.86 3.68
C SER A 123 14.86 11.65 5.18
N ARG A 124 13.81 11.15 5.86
CA ARG A 124 13.76 10.90 7.31
C ARG A 124 12.79 9.75 7.61
N GLN A 125 13.10 8.91 8.59
CA GLN A 125 12.22 7.78 8.98
C GLN A 125 10.81 8.23 9.38
N SER A 126 10.67 9.41 9.97
CA SER A 126 9.37 10.00 10.31
C SER A 126 8.51 10.36 9.09
N ARG A 127 9.00 10.23 7.85
CA ARG A 127 8.21 10.49 6.63
C ARG A 127 7.57 9.24 6.06
N ALA A 128 7.74 8.08 6.68
CA ALA A 128 7.11 6.85 6.21
C ALA A 128 6.62 5.97 7.35
N ILE A 129 5.45 5.35 7.16
CA ILE A 129 4.90 4.34 8.08
C ILE A 129 4.07 3.32 7.31
N TRP A 130 4.08 2.08 7.78
CA TRP A 130 3.33 0.97 7.19
C TRP A 130 2.16 0.54 8.07
N LEU A 131 1.01 0.29 7.45
CA LEU A 131 -0.15 -0.28 8.14
C LEU A 131 -0.36 -1.74 7.73
N ILE A 132 -0.44 -2.66 8.69
CA ILE A 132 -0.79 -4.06 8.43
C ILE A 132 -1.96 -4.48 9.31
N PRO A 133 -2.94 -5.25 8.79
CA PRO A 133 -4.02 -5.77 9.62
C PRO A 133 -3.57 -7.02 10.38
N SER A 134 -4.26 -7.35 11.49
CA SER A 134 -4.21 -8.73 12.00
C SER A 134 -4.91 -9.69 11.02
N ALA A 135 -4.52 -10.96 11.04
CA ALA A 135 -5.10 -11.97 10.14
C ALA A 135 -6.62 -12.12 10.34
N ASP A 136 -7.07 -12.14 11.60
CA ASP A 136 -8.49 -12.26 11.93
C ASP A 136 -9.29 -11.03 11.46
N PHE A 137 -8.73 -9.83 11.65
CA PHE A 137 -9.36 -8.61 11.15
C PHE A 137 -9.50 -8.62 9.63
N GLN A 138 -8.44 -9.03 8.93
CA GLN A 138 -8.43 -9.09 7.46
C GLN A 138 -9.48 -10.08 6.92
N ARG A 139 -9.54 -11.31 7.46
CA ARG A 139 -10.53 -12.32 7.05
C ARG A 139 -11.96 -11.87 7.33
N ALA A 140 -12.22 -11.31 8.52
CA ALA A 140 -13.54 -10.84 8.91
C ALA A 140 -14.05 -9.66 8.03
N HIS A 141 -13.13 -8.82 7.55
CA HIS A 141 -13.49 -7.66 6.75
C HIS A 141 -13.68 -8.00 5.26
N TYR A 142 -12.85 -8.89 4.69
CA TYR A 142 -13.00 -9.32 3.30
C TYR A 142 -14.28 -10.12 3.04
N SER A 143 -14.70 -10.97 3.99
CA SER A 143 -15.91 -11.80 3.85
C SER A 143 -17.21 -10.99 3.73
N ARG A 144 -17.19 -9.71 4.13
CA ARG A 144 -18.35 -8.80 4.11
C ARG A 144 -18.48 -7.98 2.83
N ARG A 145 -17.53 -8.08 1.89
CA ARG A 145 -17.48 -7.24 0.69
C ARG A 145 -18.13 -7.93 -0.51
N ASP A 146 -19.18 -7.34 -1.07
CA ASP A 146 -19.95 -7.96 -2.16
C ASP A 146 -19.12 -8.18 -3.44
N TRP A 147 -18.23 -7.24 -3.78
CA TRP A 147 -17.38 -7.37 -4.97
C TRP A 147 -16.42 -8.56 -4.90
N VAL A 148 -16.04 -9.00 -3.69
CA VAL A 148 -15.22 -10.21 -3.50
C VAL A 148 -15.97 -11.43 -4.01
N ARG A 149 -17.27 -11.53 -3.73
CA ARG A 149 -18.11 -12.64 -4.22
C ARG A 149 -18.15 -12.67 -5.75
N GLY A 150 -18.21 -11.51 -6.41
CA GLY A 150 -18.19 -11.41 -7.87
C GLY A 150 -16.88 -11.89 -8.51
N ILE A 151 -15.74 -11.68 -7.84
CA ILE A 151 -14.45 -12.22 -8.28
C ILE A 151 -14.39 -13.73 -8.06
N LEU A 152 -14.75 -14.19 -6.86
CA LEU A 152 -14.68 -15.61 -6.49
C LEU A 152 -15.62 -16.49 -7.33
N ALA A 153 -16.77 -15.97 -7.75
CA ALA A 153 -17.71 -16.66 -8.64
C ALA A 153 -17.11 -16.97 -10.03
N GLN A 154 -16.03 -16.30 -10.43
CA GLN A 154 -15.31 -16.56 -11.68
C GLN A 154 -14.23 -17.64 -11.52
N CYS A 155 -14.00 -18.13 -10.31
CA CYS A 155 -13.06 -19.21 -10.01
C CYS A 155 -13.79 -20.57 -10.01
N SER A 156 -13.12 -21.62 -10.47
CA SER A 156 -13.66 -22.99 -10.51
C SER A 156 -13.95 -23.54 -9.11
N LYS A 157 -13.20 -23.09 -8.11
CA LYS A 157 -13.38 -23.44 -6.70
C LYS A 157 -13.37 -22.15 -5.85
N PRO A 158 -14.51 -21.48 -5.68
CA PRO A 158 -14.59 -20.18 -5.00
C PRO A 158 -14.04 -20.17 -3.57
N GLU A 159 -14.29 -21.22 -2.79
CA GLU A 159 -13.79 -21.33 -1.40
C GLU A 159 -12.26 -21.49 -1.35
N GLU A 160 -11.69 -22.33 -2.22
CA GLU A 160 -10.24 -22.52 -2.34
C GLU A 160 -9.56 -21.22 -2.82
N ALA A 161 -10.15 -20.54 -3.80
CA ALA A 161 -9.68 -19.24 -4.27
C ALA A 161 -9.69 -18.18 -3.16
N PHE A 162 -10.74 -18.14 -2.33
CA PHE A 162 -10.80 -17.23 -1.19
C PHE A 162 -9.74 -17.55 -0.15
N HIS A 163 -9.55 -18.84 0.18
CA HIS A 163 -8.50 -19.28 1.08
C HIS A 163 -7.12 -18.85 0.57
N ASN A 164 -6.80 -19.13 -0.70
CA ASN A 164 -5.52 -18.78 -1.30
C ASN A 164 -5.28 -17.27 -1.33
N TRP A 165 -6.31 -16.48 -1.61
CA TRP A 165 -6.24 -15.02 -1.54
C TRP A 165 -5.90 -14.57 -0.12
N MET A 166 -6.68 -14.99 0.88
CA MET A 166 -6.46 -14.58 2.27
C MET A 166 -5.07 -14.98 2.76
N GLU A 167 -4.64 -16.21 2.49
CA GLU A 167 -3.29 -16.67 2.86
C GLU A 167 -2.20 -15.85 2.16
N ARG A 168 -2.37 -15.48 0.89
CA ARG A 168 -1.44 -14.58 0.20
C ARG A 168 -1.37 -13.22 0.90
N ASP A 169 -2.51 -12.60 1.22
CA ASP A 169 -2.55 -11.27 1.82
C ASP A 169 -1.99 -11.25 3.25
N ILE A 170 -2.22 -12.33 4.02
CA ILE A 170 -1.64 -12.53 5.36
C ILE A 170 -0.12 -12.68 5.27
N ARG A 171 0.38 -13.54 4.38
CA ARG A 171 1.83 -13.73 4.18
C ARG A 171 2.50 -12.48 3.63
N PHE A 172 1.83 -11.73 2.76
CA PHE A 172 2.33 -10.44 2.29
C PHE A 172 2.43 -9.42 3.44
N ALA A 173 1.45 -9.38 4.35
CA ALA A 173 1.51 -8.52 5.53
C ALA A 173 2.69 -8.88 6.46
N GLN A 174 2.96 -10.18 6.66
CA GLN A 174 4.12 -10.66 7.41
C GLN A 174 5.44 -10.29 6.72
N TRP A 175 5.48 -10.39 5.39
CA TRP A 175 6.64 -9.98 4.61
C TRP A 175 6.91 -8.47 4.74
N ILE A 176 5.86 -7.63 4.69
CA ILE A 176 5.97 -6.18 4.95
C ILE A 176 6.49 -5.91 6.36
N GLU A 177 6.03 -6.64 7.37
CA GLU A 177 6.52 -6.51 8.74
C GLU A 177 8.03 -6.79 8.85
N ALA A 178 8.48 -7.89 8.24
CA ALA A 178 9.89 -8.24 8.20
C ALA A 178 10.73 -7.20 7.44
N GLU A 179 10.24 -6.68 6.31
CA GLU A 179 10.95 -5.69 5.51
C GLU A 179 11.00 -4.31 6.21
N ALA A 180 9.91 -3.89 6.86
CA ALA A 180 9.88 -2.68 7.68
C ALA A 180 10.87 -2.79 8.84
N SER A 181 10.94 -3.94 9.52
CA SER A 181 11.93 -4.19 10.57
C SER A 181 13.36 -4.12 10.03
N ALA A 182 13.65 -4.76 8.88
CA ALA A 182 14.98 -4.77 8.28
C ALA A 182 15.45 -3.37 7.82
N THR A 183 14.50 -2.50 7.46
CA THR A 183 14.75 -1.12 7.03
C THR A 183 14.66 -0.10 8.16
N HIS A 184 14.39 -0.55 9.40
CA HIS A 184 14.17 0.31 10.58
C HIS A 184 13.05 1.33 10.38
N LEU A 185 12.02 0.95 9.62
CA LEU A 185 10.86 1.79 9.37
C LEU A 185 9.71 1.41 10.30
N SER A 186 8.91 2.42 10.64
CA SER A 186 7.81 2.23 11.59
C SER A 186 6.63 1.53 10.96
N LEU A 187 5.96 0.73 11.78
CA LEU A 187 4.79 -0.04 11.41
C LEU A 187 3.71 0.11 12.48
N LEU A 188 2.46 0.20 12.06
CA LEU A 188 1.29 0.21 12.92
C LEU A 188 0.40 -0.98 12.56
N ARG A 189 0.19 -1.87 13.53
CA ARG A 189 -0.74 -3.00 13.40
C ARG A 189 -2.16 -2.54 13.65
N VAL A 190 -3.07 -2.93 12.75
CA VAL A 190 -4.51 -2.61 12.80
C VAL A 190 -5.29 -3.88 13.10
N ASP A 191 -5.77 -4.00 14.33
CA ASP A 191 -6.47 -5.18 14.84
C ASP A 191 -7.98 -4.96 15.06
N GLY A 192 -8.46 -3.73 14.82
CA GLY A 192 -9.85 -3.32 15.04
C GLY A 192 -10.13 -2.76 16.43
N ASN A 193 -9.15 -2.70 17.33
CA ASN A 193 -9.32 -2.15 18.68
C ASN A 193 -9.25 -0.62 18.73
N ARG A 194 -8.78 0.02 17.66
CA ARG A 194 -8.71 1.47 17.50
C ARG A 194 -9.60 1.94 16.36
N THR A 195 -10.24 3.07 16.55
CA THR A 195 -10.98 3.79 15.51
C THR A 195 -10.03 4.28 14.41
N ILE A 196 -10.60 4.65 13.25
CA ILE A 196 -9.82 5.25 12.15
C ILE A 196 -9.16 6.55 12.62
N GLU A 197 -9.84 7.34 13.43
CA GLU A 197 -9.37 8.61 13.97
C GLU A 197 -8.17 8.40 14.91
N GLN A 198 -8.22 7.41 15.79
CA GLN A 198 -7.10 7.06 16.68
C GLN A 198 -5.89 6.56 15.90
N ASN A 199 -6.10 5.75 14.86
CA ASN A 199 -5.02 5.30 13.99
C ASN A 199 -4.44 6.47 13.18
N ALA A 200 -5.29 7.37 12.67
CA ALA A 200 -4.86 8.58 11.96
C ALA A 200 -4.06 9.52 12.86
N GLU A 201 -4.43 9.65 14.14
CA GLU A 201 -3.66 10.42 15.11
C GLU A 201 -2.28 9.77 15.37
N ALA A 202 -2.21 8.44 15.52
CA ALA A 202 -0.94 7.73 15.68
C ALA A 202 -0.02 7.93 14.46
N VAL A 203 -0.56 7.85 13.25
CA VAL A 203 0.17 8.13 12.00
C VAL A 203 0.60 9.60 11.93
N ALA A 204 -0.27 10.55 12.26
CA ALA A 204 0.05 11.97 12.25
C ALA A 204 1.14 12.33 13.28
N ARG A 205 1.11 11.69 14.46
CA ARG A 205 2.16 11.82 15.49
C ARG A 205 3.50 11.30 14.97
N HIS A 206 3.51 10.13 14.33
CA HIS A 206 4.72 9.59 13.69
C HIS A 206 5.27 10.53 12.62
N PHE A 207 4.38 11.09 11.79
CA PHE A 207 4.71 12.09 10.78
C PHE A 207 5.12 13.45 11.35
N GLN A 208 5.06 13.64 12.67
CA GLN A 208 5.37 14.92 13.34
C GLN A 208 4.51 16.08 12.81
N LEU A 209 3.26 15.78 12.45
CA LEU A 209 2.28 16.77 11.99
C LEU A 209 1.52 17.43 13.14
N LEU A 210 1.50 16.79 14.30
CA LEU A 210 0.94 17.36 15.53
C LEU A 210 1.98 18.32 16.10
N VAL A 211 1.65 19.61 16.12
CA VAL A 211 2.44 20.60 16.87
C VAL A 211 2.08 20.44 18.35
N ASP A 212 3.07 20.28 19.22
CA ASP A 212 2.84 20.39 20.66
C ASP A 212 2.24 21.77 20.94
N GLN A 213 1.02 21.82 21.48
CA GLN A 213 0.51 23.01 22.13
C GLN A 213 1.17 23.12 23.50
N SER A 214 2.45 23.46 23.48
CA SER A 214 3.24 23.84 24.66
C SER A 214 3.77 25.24 24.41
N GLN A 215 2.90 26.24 24.60
CA GLN A 215 3.29 27.60 24.97
C GLN A 215 2.76 27.88 26.37
#